data_AF-A0A417CC35-F1
#
_entry.id   AF-A0A417CC35-F1
#
_cell.length_a   1.000
_cell.length_b   1.000
_cell.length_c   1.000
_cell.angle_alpha   90.00
_cell.angle_beta   90.00
_cell.angle_gamma   90.00
#
_symmetry.space_group_name_H-M   'P 1'
#
loop_
_entity.id
_entity.type
_entity.pdbx_description
1 polymer ?
#
loop_
_entity_poly.entity_id
_entity_poly.type
_entity_poly.pdbx_seq_one_letter_code
_entity_poly.pdbx_strand_id
1 'polypeptide(L)'
;MTANGQTASLTATVNPDNAANKNITWSSSDSSVVTVVNGTVTAVANGTADITATAADGSGVSAKCNVTVRVPNNVRNITLEGGKSIDIGPDRDDINSIDFSKVTFNIQNNNGSLDVLGFSSNLYSASVCVRALKVGNTTIIAKYNGNVLLTYNVTVSSDWQEYLEYVTWRKSIENKIWSSGMSVVNKLDAAKNFIQSHYGYQNGAGAIINVYNGAVLDCYGATELMSDFAKDIGLSIKYVNAVSGHIFDYPVDAFSEGGHVYPKILINGNWVNYDATPTHS
;
A
#
# COMPACT_ATOMS: atom_id res chain seq x y z
N MET A 1 -0.04 -21.92 18.49
CA MET A 1 -0.18 -20.54 19.02
C MET A 1 0.15 -19.55 17.90
N THR A 2 -0.52 -18.40 17.82
CA THR A 2 -0.45 -17.48 16.66
C THR A 2 -0.17 -16.01 17.02
N ALA A 3 0.02 -15.68 18.29
CA ALA A 3 0.41 -14.33 18.72
C ALA A 3 1.52 -14.40 19.80
N ASN A 4 2.44 -13.44 19.78
CA ASN A 4 3.44 -13.29 20.85
C ASN A 4 2.74 -12.98 22.17
N GLY A 5 3.16 -13.63 23.24
CA GLY A 5 2.54 -13.51 24.56
C GLY A 5 1.19 -14.22 24.69
N GLN A 6 0.68 -14.89 23.65
CA GLN A 6 -0.48 -15.77 23.78
C GLN A 6 -0.19 -16.82 24.85
N THR A 7 -1.18 -17.09 25.70
CA THR A 7 -1.10 -18.14 26.72
C THR A 7 -2.08 -19.27 26.43
N ALA A 8 -1.73 -20.48 26.88
CA ALA A 8 -2.64 -21.62 26.93
C ALA A 8 -2.31 -22.47 28.17
N SER A 9 -3.28 -23.22 28.68
CA SER A 9 -3.08 -24.11 29.82
C SER A 9 -2.99 -25.55 29.37
N LEU A 10 -1.93 -26.24 29.80
CA LEU A 10 -1.78 -27.68 29.69
C LEU A 10 -2.15 -28.33 31.02
N THR A 11 -2.88 -29.44 30.95
CA THR A 11 -3.24 -30.26 32.11
C THR A 11 -2.44 -31.55 32.09
N ALA A 12 -1.87 -31.92 33.23
CA ALA A 12 -1.21 -33.21 33.42
C ALA A 12 -1.76 -33.88 34.69
N THR A 13 -1.97 -35.19 34.63
CA THR A 13 -2.59 -35.98 35.71
C THR A 13 -1.60 -37.03 36.21
N VAL A 14 -1.37 -37.08 37.53
CA VAL A 14 -0.50 -38.07 38.18
C VAL A 14 -1.32 -39.29 38.58
N ASN A 15 -0.90 -40.48 38.15
CA ASN A 15 -1.49 -41.76 38.53
C ASN A 15 -0.46 -42.64 39.27
N PRO A 16 -0.89 -43.48 40.23
CA PRO A 16 -2.28 -43.66 40.69
C PRO A 16 -2.80 -42.47 41.52
N ASP A 17 -4.12 -42.34 41.62
CA ASP A 17 -4.78 -41.23 42.34
C ASP A 17 -4.39 -41.14 43.83
N ASN A 18 -3.88 -42.21 44.44
CA ASN A 18 -3.39 -42.22 45.82
C ASN A 18 -1.88 -41.96 45.95
N ALA A 19 -1.22 -41.48 44.90
CA ALA A 19 0.19 -41.10 44.96
C ALA A 19 0.44 -40.09 46.09
N ALA A 20 1.46 -40.36 46.90
CA ALA A 20 1.82 -39.51 48.04
C ALA A 20 2.33 -38.12 47.60
N ASN A 21 2.96 -38.04 46.43
CA ASN A 21 3.41 -36.79 45.82
C ASN A 21 2.75 -36.64 44.44
N LYS A 22 1.95 -35.58 44.28
CA LYS A 22 1.26 -35.23 43.02
C LYS A 22 1.85 -34.00 42.34
N ASN A 23 3.01 -33.52 42.80
CA ASN A 23 3.65 -32.35 42.21
C ASN A 23 4.24 -32.69 40.84
N ILE A 24 4.17 -31.72 39.93
CA ILE A 24 4.63 -31.83 38.56
C ILE A 24 5.64 -30.72 38.29
N THR A 25 6.81 -31.11 37.78
CA THR A 25 7.81 -30.18 37.27
C THR A 25 7.60 -30.02 35.77
N TRP A 26 7.52 -28.77 35.31
CA TRP A 26 7.35 -28.45 33.90
C TRP A 26 8.65 -27.94 33.31
N SER A 27 8.95 -28.32 32.06
CA SER A 27 10.06 -27.79 31.30
C SER A 27 9.68 -27.60 29.83
N SER A 28 10.40 -26.67 29.17
CA SER A 28 10.33 -26.48 27.72
C SER A 28 11.65 -26.92 27.11
N SER A 29 11.61 -27.56 25.95
CA SER A 29 12.82 -27.87 25.18
C SER A 29 13.48 -26.62 24.58
N ASP A 30 12.73 -25.54 24.40
CA ASP A 30 13.23 -24.25 23.89
C ASP A 30 12.41 -23.08 24.45
N SER A 31 12.95 -22.46 25.51
CA SER A 31 12.35 -21.30 26.17
C SER A 31 12.35 -20.04 25.30
N SER A 32 13.13 -19.98 24.22
CA SER A 32 13.11 -18.85 23.28
C SER A 32 11.90 -18.90 22.34
N VAL A 33 11.25 -20.07 22.22
CA VAL A 33 10.03 -20.28 21.42
C VAL A 33 8.78 -20.31 22.31
N VAL A 34 8.78 -21.13 23.37
CA VAL A 34 7.67 -21.25 24.33
C VAL A 34 8.21 -21.42 25.75
N THR A 35 7.66 -20.66 26.70
CA THR A 35 7.90 -20.86 28.13
C THR A 35 6.75 -21.60 28.79
N VAL A 36 6.99 -22.24 29.93
CA VAL A 36 5.95 -22.91 30.73
C VAL A 36 6.15 -22.63 32.21
N VAL A 37 5.08 -22.24 32.91
CA VAL A 37 5.05 -22.05 34.37
C VAL A 37 3.78 -22.69 34.91
N ASN A 38 3.92 -23.70 35.78
CA ASN A 38 2.79 -24.42 36.40
C ASN A 38 1.73 -24.92 35.39
N GLY A 39 2.16 -25.39 34.22
CA GLY A 39 1.27 -25.87 33.15
C GLY A 39 0.73 -24.75 32.24
N THR A 40 0.93 -23.47 32.56
CA THR A 40 0.61 -22.37 31.64
C THR A 40 1.76 -22.15 30.66
N VAL A 41 1.51 -22.38 29.38
CA VAL A 41 2.47 -22.10 28.30
C VAL A 41 2.29 -20.68 27.77
N THR A 42 3.39 -19.99 27.46
CA THR A 42 3.40 -18.64 26.88
C THR A 42 4.27 -18.62 25.63
N ALA A 43 3.71 -18.16 24.51
CA ALA A 43 4.43 -18.01 23.24
C ALA A 43 5.44 -16.86 23.29
N VAL A 44 6.67 -17.10 22.85
CA VAL A 44 7.77 -16.12 22.84
C VAL A 44 8.17 -15.75 21.41
N ALA A 45 8.41 -16.74 20.55
CA ALA A 45 8.82 -16.55 19.16
C ALA A 45 8.36 -17.71 18.27
N ASN A 46 8.45 -17.55 16.95
CA ASN A 46 8.13 -18.60 15.99
C ASN A 46 9.03 -19.82 16.14
N GLY A 47 8.43 -21.01 16.05
CA GLY A 47 9.14 -22.28 16.14
C GLY A 47 8.28 -23.37 16.76
N THR A 48 8.93 -24.48 17.12
CA THR A 48 8.28 -25.61 17.78
C THR A 48 9.11 -25.99 19.01
N ALA A 49 8.43 -26.22 20.13
CA ALA A 49 9.04 -26.68 21.38
C ALA A 49 8.20 -27.79 22.01
N ASP A 50 8.86 -28.79 22.59
CA ASP A 50 8.22 -29.80 23.41
C ASP A 50 8.11 -29.29 24.85
N ILE A 51 6.88 -29.29 25.38
CA ILE A 51 6.62 -29.05 26.79
C ILE A 51 6.54 -30.39 27.50
N THR A 52 7.39 -30.59 28.51
CA THR A 52 7.49 -31.82 29.29
C THR A 52 6.93 -31.61 30.69
N ALA A 53 6.02 -32.48 31.10
CA ALA A 53 5.53 -32.59 32.47
C ALA A 53 6.16 -33.83 33.11
N THR A 54 6.90 -33.66 34.21
CA THR A 54 7.62 -34.73 34.92
C THR A 54 7.10 -34.87 36.35
N ALA A 55 6.81 -36.09 36.77
CA ALA A 55 6.43 -36.38 38.16
C ALA A 55 7.58 -36.03 39.12
N ALA A 56 7.28 -35.28 40.17
CA ALA A 56 8.29 -34.81 41.13
C ALA A 56 8.54 -35.78 42.29
N ASP A 57 8.03 -37.01 42.21
CA ASP A 57 8.19 -38.07 43.22
C ASP A 57 9.51 -38.85 43.11
N GLY A 58 10.31 -38.55 42.09
CA GLY A 58 11.58 -39.22 41.81
C GLY A 58 11.46 -40.46 40.91
N SER A 59 10.26 -40.80 40.44
CA SER A 59 10.03 -41.96 39.55
C SER A 59 10.61 -41.78 38.14
N GLY A 60 10.82 -40.53 37.71
CA GLY A 60 11.25 -40.20 36.34
C GLY A 60 10.15 -40.30 35.28
N VAL A 61 8.90 -40.56 35.66
CA VAL A 61 7.76 -40.62 34.73
C VAL A 61 7.48 -39.22 34.15
N SER A 62 7.31 -39.13 32.83
CA SER A 62 7.02 -37.86 32.15
C SER A 62 6.10 -38.03 30.92
N ALA A 63 5.47 -36.93 30.52
CA ALA A 63 4.69 -36.81 29.30
C ALA A 63 5.09 -35.54 28.53
N LYS A 64 4.96 -35.56 27.20
CA LYS A 64 5.31 -34.45 26.31
C LYS A 64 4.10 -33.94 25.52
N CYS A 65 4.05 -32.64 25.31
CA CYS A 65 3.14 -31.95 24.41
C CYS A 65 3.94 -31.11 23.43
N ASN A 66 3.80 -31.37 22.13
CA ASN A 66 4.46 -30.57 21.10
C ASN A 66 3.66 -29.28 20.87
N VAL A 67 4.32 -28.12 21.03
CA VAL A 67 3.70 -26.81 20.87
C VAL A 67 4.38 -26.08 19.72
N THR A 68 3.59 -25.68 18.72
CA THR A 68 4.05 -24.86 17.59
C THR A 68 3.53 -23.43 17.70
N VAL A 69 4.44 -22.48 17.58
CA VAL A 69 4.18 -21.04 17.54
C VAL A 69 4.39 -20.54 16.10
N ARG A 70 3.34 -19.94 15.53
CA ARG A 70 3.32 -19.35 14.19
C ARG A 70 2.65 -17.98 14.26
N VAL A 71 3.39 -17.01 14.77
CA VAL A 71 3.11 -15.58 14.70
C VAL A 71 3.48 -15.08 13.30
N PRO A 72 2.53 -14.56 12.52
CA PRO A 72 2.86 -13.93 11.24
C PRO A 72 3.83 -12.77 11.48
N ASN A 73 4.99 -12.78 10.81
CA ASN A 73 5.79 -11.56 10.72
C ASN A 73 4.93 -10.55 9.96
N ASN A 74 4.51 -9.47 10.60
CA ASN A 74 3.63 -8.49 9.98
C ASN A 74 4.39 -7.34 9.31
N VAL A 75 5.73 -7.45 9.16
CA VAL A 75 6.56 -6.45 8.49
C VAL A 75 7.25 -7.06 7.26
N ARG A 76 7.24 -6.32 6.16
CA ARG A 76 7.93 -6.62 4.89
C ARG A 76 8.78 -5.42 4.51
N ASN A 77 9.98 -5.64 3.98
CA ASN A 77 10.83 -4.58 3.45
C ASN A 77 10.92 -4.75 1.93
N ILE A 78 10.73 -3.67 1.18
CA ILE A 78 10.74 -3.64 -0.28
C ILE A 78 11.70 -2.54 -0.72
N THR A 79 12.58 -2.85 -1.66
CA THR A 79 13.45 -1.85 -2.31
C THR A 79 13.06 -1.73 -3.77
N LEU A 80 12.87 -0.50 -4.25
CA LEU A 80 12.40 -0.21 -5.60
C LEU A 80 13.27 0.86 -6.26
N GLU A 81 13.73 0.63 -7.48
CA GLU A 81 14.43 1.64 -8.28
C GLU A 81 13.45 2.67 -8.84
N GLY A 82 13.91 3.91 -9.05
CA GLY A 82 13.14 4.97 -9.71
C GLY A 82 12.50 4.51 -11.03
N GLY A 83 11.24 4.89 -11.24
CA GLY A 83 10.44 4.56 -12.42
C GLY A 83 9.80 3.16 -12.39
N LYS A 84 10.25 2.26 -11.52
CA LYS A 84 9.62 0.94 -11.38
C LYS A 84 8.26 1.06 -10.68
N SER A 85 7.34 0.20 -11.08
CA SER A 85 6.02 0.07 -10.46
C SER A 85 5.84 -1.34 -9.91
N ILE A 86 5.09 -1.48 -8.81
CA ILE A 86 4.83 -2.75 -8.15
C ILE A 86 3.49 -2.70 -7.40
N ASP A 87 2.80 -3.84 -7.37
CA ASP A 87 1.64 -4.06 -6.51
C ASP A 87 2.08 -4.57 -5.14
N ILE A 88 1.66 -3.88 -4.07
CA ILE A 88 2.04 -4.20 -2.69
C ILE A 88 0.77 -4.50 -1.89
N GLY A 89 0.69 -5.68 -1.28
CA GLY A 89 -0.38 -5.97 -0.33
C GLY A 89 -0.47 -7.45 0.05
N PRO A 90 -1.37 -7.79 0.97
CA PRO A 90 -1.52 -9.15 1.46
C PRO A 90 -2.16 -10.05 0.40
N ASP A 91 -1.74 -11.30 0.39
CA ASP A 91 -2.41 -12.39 -0.32
C ASP A 91 -2.84 -13.51 0.64
N ARG A 92 -3.35 -14.63 0.09
CA ARG A 92 -3.78 -15.79 0.87
C ARG A 92 -2.65 -16.54 1.58
N ASP A 93 -1.42 -16.43 1.09
CA ASP A 93 -0.28 -17.07 1.75
C ASP A 93 0.10 -16.30 3.03
N ASP A 94 -0.07 -14.97 3.00
CA ASP A 94 0.05 -14.13 4.18
C ASP A 94 -1.12 -14.35 5.16
N ILE A 95 -2.36 -14.27 4.67
CA ILE A 95 -3.58 -14.19 5.50
C ILE A 95 -4.72 -14.96 4.86
N ASN A 96 -5.21 -15.98 5.57
CA ASN A 96 -6.37 -16.77 5.14
C ASN A 96 -7.69 -16.25 5.72
N SER A 97 -8.78 -16.52 5.01
CA SER A 97 -10.16 -16.38 5.51
C SER A 97 -10.64 -14.95 5.80
N ILE A 98 -10.12 -13.96 5.07
CA ILE A 98 -10.66 -12.59 5.08
C ILE A 98 -11.32 -12.22 3.75
N ASP A 99 -12.14 -11.17 3.78
CA ASP A 99 -12.69 -10.54 2.58
C ASP A 99 -11.72 -9.45 2.10
N PHE A 100 -10.87 -9.79 1.12
CA PHE A 100 -9.83 -8.88 0.61
C PHE A 100 -10.41 -7.58 0.02
N SER A 101 -11.67 -7.56 -0.41
CA SER A 101 -12.32 -6.33 -0.90
C SER A 101 -12.50 -5.25 0.18
N LYS A 102 -12.38 -5.62 1.45
CA LYS A 102 -12.45 -4.70 2.60
C LYS A 102 -11.08 -4.33 3.17
N VAL A 103 -10.00 -4.79 2.53
CA VAL A 103 -8.65 -4.38 2.92
C VAL A 103 -8.45 -2.92 2.51
N THR A 104 -7.87 -2.15 3.40
CA THR A 104 -7.54 -0.73 3.20
C THR A 104 -6.05 -0.54 3.37
N PHE A 105 -5.49 0.47 2.70
CA PHE A 105 -4.08 0.80 2.77
C PHE A 105 -3.89 2.20 3.34
N ASN A 106 -3.07 2.31 4.39
CA ASN A 106 -2.63 3.58 4.93
C ASN A 106 -1.18 3.84 4.51
N ILE A 107 -0.95 4.94 3.81
CA ILE A 107 0.36 5.31 3.27
C ILE A 107 0.90 6.47 4.11
N GLN A 108 2.07 6.24 4.72
CA GLN A 108 2.69 7.16 5.66
C GLN A 108 4.10 7.53 5.22
N ASN A 109 4.55 8.72 5.62
CA ASN A 109 5.89 9.24 5.33
C ASN A 109 6.22 9.35 3.84
N ASN A 110 5.20 9.34 2.96
CA ASN A 110 5.37 9.44 1.52
C ASN A 110 5.67 10.89 1.09
N ASN A 111 6.90 11.35 1.30
CA ASN A 111 7.35 12.71 0.99
C ASN A 111 7.60 12.90 -0.52
N GLY A 112 6.71 12.37 -1.35
CA GLY A 112 6.79 12.31 -2.81
C GLY A 112 7.70 11.21 -3.35
N SER A 113 8.08 10.23 -2.54
CA SER A 113 8.91 9.09 -2.97
C SER A 113 8.15 8.12 -3.86
N LEU A 114 6.85 7.91 -3.59
CA LEU A 114 5.97 7.05 -4.37
C LEU A 114 4.79 7.84 -4.95
N ASP A 115 4.40 7.51 -6.18
CA ASP A 115 3.07 7.77 -6.71
C ASP A 115 2.15 6.59 -6.40
N VAL A 116 0.88 6.85 -6.12
CA VAL A 116 -0.13 5.83 -5.85
C VAL A 116 -1.03 5.73 -7.07
N LEU A 117 -0.89 4.63 -7.80
CA LEU A 117 -1.56 4.44 -9.08
C LEU A 117 -2.96 3.87 -8.94
N GLY A 118 -3.24 3.14 -7.86
CA GLY A 118 -4.57 2.61 -7.61
C GLY A 118 -4.60 1.52 -6.55
N PHE A 119 -5.80 1.06 -6.24
CA PHE A 119 -6.03 -0.08 -5.35
C PHE A 119 -6.77 -1.16 -6.09
N SER A 120 -6.37 -2.41 -5.89
CA SER A 120 -7.05 -3.55 -6.48
C SER A 120 -7.33 -4.62 -5.43
N SER A 121 -8.38 -5.40 -5.63
CA SER A 121 -8.65 -6.58 -4.83
C SER A 121 -9.35 -7.64 -5.65
N ASN A 122 -9.17 -8.89 -5.26
CA ASN A 122 -9.89 -10.03 -5.77
C ASN A 122 -10.12 -11.04 -4.62
N LEU A 123 -10.58 -12.24 -4.94
CA LEU A 123 -10.85 -13.26 -3.92
C LEU A 123 -9.59 -13.76 -3.17
N TYR A 124 -8.40 -13.45 -3.67
CA TYR A 124 -7.11 -14.00 -3.24
C TYR A 124 -6.13 -12.95 -2.71
N SER A 125 -6.32 -11.67 -3.02
CA SER A 125 -5.39 -10.63 -2.60
C SER A 125 -6.04 -9.24 -2.61
N ALA A 126 -5.40 -8.31 -1.91
CA ALA A 126 -5.61 -6.88 -2.06
C ALA A 126 -4.25 -6.22 -2.25
N SER A 127 -4.16 -5.20 -3.10
CA SER A 127 -2.92 -4.47 -3.35
C SER A 127 -3.14 -2.98 -3.52
N VAL A 128 -2.09 -2.22 -3.23
CA VAL A 128 -1.87 -0.88 -3.73
C VAL A 128 -0.81 -0.93 -4.82
N CYS A 129 -1.13 -0.39 -5.99
CA CYS A 129 -0.16 -0.20 -7.07
C CYS A 129 0.58 1.11 -6.82
N VAL A 130 1.92 1.06 -6.76
CA VAL A 130 2.76 2.24 -6.56
C VAL A 130 3.84 2.34 -7.63
N ARG A 131 4.32 3.56 -7.89
CA ARG A 131 5.49 3.84 -8.73
C ARG A 131 6.54 4.61 -7.95
N ALA A 132 7.80 4.18 -8.01
CA ALA A 132 8.92 4.91 -7.43
C ALA A 132 9.23 6.18 -8.24
N LEU A 133 9.30 7.32 -7.57
CA LEU A 133 9.58 8.63 -8.18
C LEU A 133 10.95 9.16 -7.79
N LYS A 134 11.25 9.22 -6.49
CA LYS A 134 12.51 9.76 -5.97
C LYS A 134 12.95 9.03 -4.70
N VAL A 135 14.24 9.09 -4.40
CA VAL A 135 14.83 8.49 -3.21
C VAL A 135 14.07 8.92 -1.96
N GLY A 136 13.73 7.94 -1.14
CA GLY A 136 12.98 8.16 0.09
C GLY A 136 12.42 6.87 0.65
N ASN A 137 11.79 6.98 1.81
CA ASN A 137 11.17 5.85 2.50
C ASN A 137 9.69 6.12 2.68
N THR A 138 8.87 5.12 2.40
CA THR A 138 7.42 5.16 2.58
C THR A 138 6.98 3.92 3.37
N THR A 139 6.05 4.09 4.29
CA THR A 139 5.43 2.97 5.01
C THR A 139 4.01 2.77 4.49
N ILE A 140 3.70 1.56 4.02
CA ILE A 140 2.36 1.17 3.59
C ILE A 140 1.81 0.17 4.60
N ILE A 141 0.63 0.42 5.15
CA ILE A 141 0.01 -0.43 6.16
C ILE A 141 -1.31 -0.96 5.61
N ALA A 142 -1.37 -2.26 5.34
CA ALA A 142 -2.61 -2.94 5.00
C ALA A 142 -3.41 -3.21 6.28
N LYS A 143 -4.70 -2.89 6.27
CA LYS A 143 -5.62 -3.05 7.40
C LYS A 143 -6.92 -3.72 6.98
N TYR A 144 -7.51 -4.48 7.90
CA TYR A 144 -8.85 -5.07 7.74
C TYR A 144 -9.66 -4.84 9.01
N ASN A 145 -10.85 -4.23 8.86
CA ASN A 145 -11.68 -3.78 9.98
C ASN A 145 -10.90 -2.94 11.02
N GLY A 146 -10.00 -2.08 10.54
CA GLY A 146 -9.15 -1.22 11.37
C GLY A 146 -7.90 -1.89 11.96
N ASN A 147 -7.82 -3.22 11.96
CA ASN A 147 -6.68 -3.97 12.47
C ASN A 147 -5.57 -4.03 11.42
N VAL A 148 -4.31 -3.88 11.86
CA VAL A 148 -3.14 -4.02 10.99
C VAL A 148 -2.98 -5.47 10.59
N LEU A 149 -2.92 -5.70 9.29
CA LEU A 149 -2.61 -6.99 8.67
C LEU A 149 -1.10 -7.11 8.43
N LEU A 150 -0.57 -6.22 7.59
CA LEU A 150 0.83 -6.16 7.20
C LEU A 150 1.28 -4.71 7.09
N THR A 151 2.55 -4.50 7.38
CA THR A 151 3.29 -3.24 7.23
C THR A 151 4.41 -3.47 6.24
N TYR A 152 4.50 -2.63 5.22
CA TYR A 152 5.52 -2.66 4.18
C TYR A 152 6.36 -1.40 4.29
N ASN A 153 7.64 -1.56 4.61
CA ASN A 153 8.62 -0.48 4.51
C ASN A 153 9.19 -0.49 3.11
N VAL A 154 8.88 0.53 2.33
CA VAL A 154 9.32 0.69 0.95
C VAL A 154 10.43 1.72 0.90
N THR A 155 11.60 1.32 0.41
CA THR A 155 12.73 2.20 0.14
C THR A 155 12.89 2.39 -1.35
N VAL A 156 12.82 3.63 -1.81
CA VAL A 156 13.19 3.98 -3.18
C VAL A 156 14.69 4.20 -3.24
N SER A 157 15.40 3.37 -4.01
CA SER A 157 16.86 3.31 -4.02
C SER A 157 17.52 4.27 -4.99
N SER A 158 16.79 4.81 -5.97
CA SER A 158 17.29 5.75 -6.96
C SER A 158 16.21 6.73 -7.40
N ASP A 159 16.62 7.92 -7.83
CA ASP A 159 15.72 8.88 -8.44
C ASP A 159 15.30 8.42 -9.83
N TRP A 160 14.05 8.71 -10.20
CA TRP A 160 13.60 8.60 -11.58
C TRP A 160 13.91 9.91 -12.30
N GLN A 161 15.02 9.95 -13.02
CA GLN A 161 15.56 11.18 -13.59
C GLN A 161 14.58 11.85 -14.56
N GLU A 162 13.91 11.07 -15.41
CA GLU A 162 12.91 11.56 -16.36
C GLU A 162 11.72 12.24 -15.65
N TYR A 163 11.33 11.72 -14.47
CA TYR A 163 10.30 12.35 -13.66
C TYR A 163 10.76 13.68 -13.07
N LEU A 164 12.00 13.76 -12.57
CA LEU A 164 12.54 15.00 -12.03
C LEU A 164 12.68 16.08 -13.11
N GLU A 165 13.06 15.70 -14.32
CA GLU A 165 13.11 16.59 -15.48
C GLU A 165 11.73 17.08 -15.89
N TYR A 166 10.75 16.19 -15.98
CA TYR A 166 9.35 16.54 -16.23
C TYR A 166 8.81 17.52 -15.18
N VAL A 167 9.03 17.25 -13.88
CA VAL A 167 8.61 18.15 -12.79
C VAL A 167 9.30 19.51 -12.92
N THR A 168 10.61 19.53 -13.19
CA THR A 168 11.36 20.79 -13.38
C THR A 168 10.81 21.60 -14.54
N TRP A 169 10.56 20.96 -15.68
CA TRP A 169 9.93 21.59 -16.84
C TRP A 169 8.55 22.14 -16.47
N ARG A 170 7.70 21.35 -15.83
CA ARG A 170 6.34 21.76 -15.48
C ARG A 170 6.33 22.95 -14.54
N LYS A 171 7.20 22.98 -13.52
CA LYS A 171 7.41 24.15 -12.65
C LYS A 171 7.87 25.38 -13.43
N SER A 172 8.69 25.21 -14.47
CA SER A 172 9.08 26.32 -15.34
C SER A 172 7.88 26.89 -16.12
N ILE A 173 6.92 26.05 -16.51
CA ILE A 173 5.68 26.49 -17.15
C ILE A 173 4.80 27.22 -16.15
N GLU A 174 4.59 26.67 -14.95
CA GLU A 174 3.82 27.32 -13.87
C GLU A 174 4.32 28.75 -13.62
N ASN A 175 5.64 28.96 -13.57
CA ASN A 175 6.25 30.29 -13.39
C ASN A 175 5.98 31.26 -14.55
N LYS A 176 5.66 30.76 -15.75
CA LYS A 176 5.30 31.57 -16.92
C LYS A 176 3.80 31.88 -16.96
N ILE A 177 2.96 30.91 -16.59
CA ILE A 177 1.51 31.00 -16.77
C ILE A 177 0.77 31.48 -15.52
N TRP A 178 1.37 31.39 -14.33
CA TRP A 178 0.75 31.78 -13.06
C TRP A 178 1.45 32.96 -12.40
N SER A 179 0.68 33.71 -11.61
CA SER A 179 1.16 34.78 -10.74
C SER A 179 0.59 34.63 -9.33
N SER A 180 1.22 35.26 -8.33
CA SER A 180 0.91 35.06 -6.90
C SER A 180 -0.52 35.46 -6.51
N GLY A 181 -1.14 36.41 -7.21
CA GLY A 181 -2.52 36.86 -6.97
C GLY A 181 -3.59 36.15 -7.79
N MET A 182 -3.21 35.17 -8.62
CA MET A 182 -4.13 34.50 -9.52
C MET A 182 -5.08 33.58 -8.74
N SER A 183 -6.38 33.67 -9.01
CA SER A 183 -7.39 32.79 -8.43
C SER A 183 -7.17 31.33 -8.86
N VAL A 184 -7.70 30.37 -8.10
CA VAL A 184 -7.62 28.93 -8.44
C VAL A 184 -8.17 28.67 -9.85
N VAL A 185 -9.35 29.22 -10.16
CA VAL A 185 -9.98 29.06 -11.48
C VAL A 185 -9.09 29.62 -12.59
N ASN A 186 -8.56 30.84 -12.41
CA ASN A 186 -7.69 31.45 -13.43
C ASN A 186 -6.39 30.65 -13.64
N LYS A 187 -5.84 30.04 -12.59
CA LYS A 187 -4.68 29.15 -12.73
C LYS A 187 -5.00 27.90 -13.55
N LEU A 188 -6.13 27.26 -13.28
CA LEU A 188 -6.57 26.08 -14.01
C LEU A 188 -6.91 26.41 -15.47
N ASP A 189 -7.57 27.53 -15.72
CA ASP A 189 -7.89 27.98 -17.08
C ASP A 189 -6.61 28.33 -17.86
N ALA A 190 -5.63 29.00 -17.22
CA ALA A 190 -4.33 29.26 -17.83
C ALA A 190 -3.58 27.96 -18.16
N ALA A 191 -3.62 26.95 -17.27
CA ALA A 191 -3.01 25.64 -17.51
C ALA A 191 -3.69 24.92 -18.68
N LYS A 192 -5.02 24.87 -18.70
CA LYS A 192 -5.80 24.31 -19.82
C LYS A 192 -5.47 25.01 -21.14
N ASN A 193 -5.47 26.34 -21.16
CA ASN A 193 -5.13 27.12 -22.35
C ASN A 193 -3.71 26.85 -22.83
N PHE A 194 -2.74 26.71 -21.92
CA PHE A 194 -1.38 26.31 -22.25
C PHE A 194 -1.37 24.94 -22.96
N ILE A 195 -1.99 23.92 -22.38
CA ILE A 195 -2.02 22.57 -22.95
C ILE A 195 -2.63 22.59 -24.36
N GLN A 196 -3.78 23.26 -24.53
CA GLN A 196 -4.51 23.28 -25.79
C GLN A 196 -3.83 24.11 -26.90
N SER A 197 -2.97 25.07 -26.52
CA SER A 197 -2.25 25.91 -27.50
C SER A 197 -0.80 25.46 -27.75
N HIS A 198 -0.19 24.72 -26.82
CA HIS A 198 1.19 24.27 -26.94
C HIS A 198 1.30 22.94 -27.71
N TYR A 199 0.31 22.06 -27.57
CA TYR A 199 0.33 20.72 -28.16
C TYR A 199 -0.72 20.58 -29.26
N GLY A 200 -0.38 19.84 -30.32
CA GLY A 200 -1.35 19.23 -31.22
C GLY A 200 -1.90 17.93 -30.65
N TYR A 201 -2.95 17.40 -31.27
CA TYR A 201 -3.51 16.09 -30.90
C TYR A 201 -2.85 14.96 -31.70
N GLN A 202 -2.41 13.89 -31.04
CA GLN A 202 -2.06 12.63 -31.68
C GLN A 202 -2.49 11.45 -30.79
N ASN A 203 -3.33 10.57 -31.32
CA ASN A 203 -3.76 9.37 -30.58
C ASN A 203 -2.56 8.45 -30.30
N GLY A 204 -2.40 8.02 -29.04
CA GLY A 204 -1.28 7.18 -28.63
C GLY A 204 0.05 7.93 -28.61
N ALA A 205 0.04 9.24 -28.33
CA ALA A 205 1.26 10.03 -28.13
C ALA A 205 2.11 9.46 -26.98
N GLY A 206 1.47 8.88 -25.97
CA GLY A 206 2.12 8.27 -24.81
C GLY A 206 2.00 9.11 -23.54
N ALA A 207 2.48 8.55 -22.43
CA ALA A 207 2.41 9.19 -21.11
C ALA A 207 3.16 10.53 -21.08
N ILE A 208 2.61 11.51 -20.35
CA ILE A 208 3.12 12.90 -20.38
C ILE A 208 4.62 13.00 -20.07
N ILE A 209 5.11 12.17 -19.15
CA ILE A 209 6.52 12.14 -18.75
C ILE A 209 7.49 11.87 -19.91
N ASN A 210 7.02 11.22 -20.98
CA ASN A 210 7.83 10.90 -22.16
C ASN A 210 7.68 11.94 -23.28
N VAL A 211 6.64 12.78 -23.25
CA VAL A 211 6.27 13.66 -24.36
C VAL A 211 6.10 15.13 -23.97
N TYR A 212 6.38 15.49 -22.71
CA TYR A 212 6.21 16.86 -22.20
C TYR A 212 6.99 17.91 -23.01
N ASN A 213 8.15 17.54 -23.57
CA ASN A 213 8.97 18.42 -24.41
C ASN A 213 8.68 18.26 -25.92
N GLY A 214 7.69 17.43 -26.28
CA GLY A 214 7.25 17.20 -27.64
C GLY A 214 6.21 18.20 -28.13
N ALA A 215 5.62 17.90 -29.28
CA ALA A 215 4.64 18.78 -29.93
C ALA A 215 3.20 18.24 -29.90
N VAL A 216 2.98 17.03 -29.37
CA VAL A 216 1.66 16.37 -29.41
C VAL A 216 1.31 15.68 -28.09
N LEU A 217 0.01 15.61 -27.81
CA LEU A 217 -0.58 14.84 -26.71
C LEU A 217 -1.83 14.09 -27.18
N ASP A 218 -2.17 13.00 -26.50
CA ASP A 218 -3.52 12.43 -26.52
C ASP A 218 -4.31 12.90 -25.28
N CYS A 219 -5.54 12.39 -25.13
CA CYS A 219 -6.37 12.70 -23.97
C CYS A 219 -5.77 12.20 -22.65
N TYR A 220 -4.94 11.15 -22.66
CA TYR A 220 -4.34 10.60 -21.44
C TYR A 220 -3.21 11.51 -20.97
N GLY A 221 -2.29 11.88 -21.86
CA GLY A 221 -1.22 12.83 -21.56
C GLY A 221 -1.76 14.20 -21.15
N ALA A 222 -2.82 14.69 -21.81
CA ALA A 222 -3.48 15.95 -21.43
C ALA A 222 -4.16 15.84 -20.05
N THR A 223 -4.79 14.70 -19.74
CA THR A 223 -5.38 14.42 -18.43
C THR A 223 -4.35 14.42 -17.32
N GLU A 224 -3.23 13.72 -17.53
CA GLU A 224 -2.13 13.66 -16.57
C GLU A 224 -1.55 15.05 -16.32
N LEU A 225 -1.21 15.79 -17.37
CA LEU A 225 -0.62 17.13 -17.24
C LEU A 225 -1.55 18.12 -16.53
N MET A 226 -2.82 18.16 -16.93
CA MET A 226 -3.83 19.03 -16.29
C MET A 226 -4.02 18.64 -14.82
N SER A 227 -3.96 17.34 -14.52
CA SER A 227 -4.06 16.86 -13.14
C SER A 227 -2.86 17.30 -12.31
N ASP A 228 -1.66 17.21 -12.85
CA ASP A 228 -0.45 17.58 -12.13
C ASP A 228 -0.41 19.08 -11.82
N PHE A 229 -0.83 19.95 -12.75
CA PHE A 229 -1.01 21.37 -12.46
C PHE A 229 -1.99 21.60 -11.30
N ALA A 230 -3.12 20.89 -11.28
CA ALA A 230 -4.10 21.03 -10.20
C ALA A 230 -3.60 20.49 -8.85
N LYS A 231 -2.87 19.36 -8.84
CA LYS A 231 -2.23 18.79 -7.64
C LYS A 231 -1.21 19.74 -7.04
N ASP A 232 -0.43 20.45 -7.85
CA ASP A 232 0.61 21.37 -7.38
C ASP A 232 0.08 22.60 -6.66
N ILE A 233 -1.21 22.92 -6.83
CA ILE A 233 -1.92 23.94 -6.04
C ILE A 233 -2.86 23.33 -5.01
N GLY A 234 -2.69 22.04 -4.69
CA GLY A 234 -3.33 21.35 -3.57
C GLY A 234 -4.78 20.91 -3.80
N LEU A 235 -5.21 20.77 -5.06
CA LEU A 235 -6.60 20.39 -5.37
C LEU A 235 -6.78 18.87 -5.44
N SER A 236 -7.98 18.43 -5.04
CA SER A 236 -8.41 17.05 -5.21
C SER A 236 -8.96 16.80 -6.62
N ILE A 237 -8.70 15.61 -7.14
CA ILE A 237 -8.98 15.24 -8.52
C ILE A 237 -9.66 13.89 -8.56
N LYS A 238 -10.62 13.76 -9.47
CA LYS A 238 -11.21 12.51 -9.95
C LYS A 238 -11.06 12.47 -11.46
N TYR A 239 -11.30 11.32 -12.07
CA TYR A 239 -11.13 11.10 -13.50
C TYR A 239 -12.44 10.64 -14.11
N VAL A 240 -12.87 11.30 -15.18
CA VAL A 240 -14.12 10.98 -15.86
C VAL A 240 -13.78 10.25 -17.15
N ASN A 241 -14.36 9.08 -17.34
CA ASN A 241 -14.41 8.47 -18.67
C ASN A 241 -15.66 8.97 -19.40
N ALA A 242 -15.47 9.67 -20.51
CA ALA A 242 -16.55 10.32 -21.24
C ALA A 242 -17.47 9.33 -21.97
N VAL A 243 -17.00 8.11 -22.24
CA VAL A 243 -17.75 7.08 -22.96
C VAL A 243 -18.68 6.34 -22.00
N SER A 244 -18.16 5.88 -20.87
CA SER A 244 -18.97 5.18 -19.86
C SER A 244 -19.75 6.12 -18.94
N GLY A 245 -19.28 7.36 -18.77
CA GLY A 245 -19.78 8.31 -17.78
C GLY A 245 -19.34 8.01 -16.35
N HIS A 246 -18.50 6.99 -16.15
CA HIS A 246 -17.99 6.61 -14.84
C HIS A 246 -16.94 7.62 -14.33
N ILE A 247 -16.81 7.68 -13.01
CA ILE A 247 -15.89 8.58 -12.30
C ILE A 247 -15.00 7.75 -11.39
N PHE A 248 -13.69 7.95 -11.52
CA PHE A 248 -12.65 7.18 -10.83
C PHE A 248 -11.80 8.07 -9.93
N ASP A 249 -11.20 7.47 -8.91
CA ASP A 249 -10.23 8.15 -8.05
C ASP A 249 -8.83 8.15 -8.66
N TYR A 250 -8.54 7.19 -9.54
CA TYR A 250 -7.24 7.04 -10.20
C TYR A 250 -7.34 7.12 -11.73
N PRO A 251 -6.34 7.71 -12.40
CA PRO A 251 -6.37 7.87 -13.85
C PRO A 251 -6.29 6.53 -14.58
N VAL A 252 -5.50 5.58 -14.07
CA VAL A 252 -5.32 4.26 -14.68
C VAL A 252 -6.63 3.48 -14.79
N ASP A 253 -7.52 3.62 -13.81
CA ASP A 253 -8.84 2.98 -13.81
C ASP A 253 -9.71 3.59 -14.92
N ALA A 254 -9.72 4.92 -15.04
CA ALA A 254 -10.45 5.61 -16.09
C ALA A 254 -9.91 5.26 -17.50
N PHE A 255 -8.59 5.17 -17.64
CA PHE A 255 -7.92 4.80 -18.89
C PHE A 255 -8.20 3.35 -19.30
N SER A 256 -8.40 2.45 -18.34
CA SER A 256 -8.64 1.02 -18.58
C SER A 256 -9.96 0.75 -19.31
N GLU A 257 -10.95 1.64 -19.17
CA GLU A 257 -12.22 1.56 -19.90
C GLU A 257 -12.10 2.02 -21.36
N GLY A 258 -10.96 2.63 -21.74
CA GLY A 258 -10.71 3.15 -23.09
C GLY A 258 -11.56 4.38 -23.42
N GLY A 259 -11.36 4.93 -24.62
CA GLY A 259 -12.09 6.12 -25.06
C GLY A 259 -11.46 7.42 -24.55
N HIS A 260 -12.31 8.41 -24.23
CA HIS A 260 -11.87 9.76 -23.87
C HIS A 260 -11.94 9.99 -22.37
N VAL A 261 -10.85 10.50 -21.78
CA VAL A 261 -10.74 10.73 -20.34
C VAL A 261 -10.33 12.18 -20.08
N TYR A 262 -10.82 12.75 -18.98
CA TYR A 262 -10.43 14.07 -18.50
C TYR A 262 -10.55 14.19 -16.97
N PRO A 263 -9.80 15.10 -16.32
CA PRO A 263 -9.91 15.31 -14.89
C PRO A 263 -11.18 16.08 -14.51
N LYS A 264 -11.68 15.76 -13.33
CA LYS A 264 -12.73 16.49 -12.62
C LYS A 264 -12.13 16.96 -11.30
N ILE A 265 -12.11 18.28 -11.10
CA ILE A 265 -11.31 18.94 -10.06
C ILE A 265 -12.26 19.56 -9.03
N LEU A 266 -11.97 19.37 -7.74
CA LEU A 266 -12.77 19.94 -6.66
C LEU A 266 -12.37 21.40 -6.40
N ILE A 267 -13.30 22.32 -6.65
CA ILE A 267 -13.10 23.77 -6.51
C ILE A 267 -14.23 24.33 -5.64
N ASN A 268 -13.88 24.92 -4.49
CA ASN A 268 -14.86 25.52 -3.56
C ASN A 268 -16.04 24.58 -3.23
N GLY A 269 -15.76 23.29 -3.02
CA GLY A 269 -16.77 22.27 -2.71
C GLY A 269 -17.52 21.70 -3.91
N ASN A 270 -17.24 22.17 -5.14
CA ASN A 270 -17.91 21.72 -6.35
C ASN A 270 -16.95 20.99 -7.28
N TRP A 271 -17.37 19.85 -7.83
CA TRP A 271 -16.60 19.08 -8.80
C TRP A 271 -16.80 19.63 -10.21
N VAL A 272 -15.73 20.14 -10.84
CA VAL A 272 -15.75 20.80 -12.15
C VAL A 272 -14.92 20.00 -13.16
N ASN A 273 -15.47 19.72 -14.33
CA ASN A 273 -14.76 19.02 -15.41
C ASN A 273 -13.73 19.97 -16.07
N TYR A 274 -12.49 19.49 -16.25
CA TYR A 274 -11.39 20.24 -16.87
C TYR A 274 -10.76 19.42 -17.99
N ASP A 275 -11.47 19.27 -19.11
CA ASP A 275 -10.91 18.66 -20.31
C ASP A 275 -9.95 19.61 -21.01
N ALA A 276 -8.66 19.27 -21.00
CA ALA A 276 -7.57 20.04 -21.60
C ALA A 276 -7.01 19.37 -22.87
N THR A 277 -7.68 18.35 -23.38
CA THR A 277 -7.23 17.64 -24.58
C THR A 277 -7.14 18.62 -25.76
N PRO A 278 -6.02 18.62 -26.51
CA PRO A 278 -5.92 19.43 -27.73
C PRO A 278 -7.00 19.06 -28.74
N THR A 279 -7.47 20.03 -29.52
CA THR A 279 -8.46 19.78 -30.55
C THR A 279 -7.87 18.91 -31.66
N HIS A 280 -8.65 17.95 -32.17
CA HIS A 280 -8.32 17.25 -33.40
C HIS A 280 -8.22 18.26 -34.54
N SER A 281 -7.02 18.44 -35.09
CA SER A 281 -6.81 19.18 -36.34
C SER A 281 -7.41 18.45 -37.52
#